data_AF-A0A2N6A7D9-F1
#
_entry.id   AF-A0A2N6A7D9-F1
#
_cell.length_a   1.000
_cell.length_b   1.000
_cell.length_c   1.000
_cell.angle_alpha   90.00
_cell.angle_beta   90.00
_cell.angle_gamma   90.00
#
_symmetry.space_group_name_H-M   'P 1'
#
loop_
_entity.id
_entity.type
_entity.pdbx_description
1 polymer ?
#
loop_
_entity_poly.entity_id
_entity_poly.type
_entity_poly.pdbx_seq_one_letter_code
_entity_poly.pdbx_strand_id
1 'polypeptide(L)'
;MLLALELRHPNKDEFSNDLLTCQNTTESFVPEDLEELFFEINDKNLYSWQNGEPWQIISKAIKKDKDLIYKTSELSGVQPRLLVSVAIVEQLRLYYTQRELFEKVFKPLEILANANKMAWGIMAIKERMAIETEDHLHDINSDFYLGSSTEALLDYKEGDDKGRIRYNRLTDNSSHYWSYLYGSLIIAQLENQWEKAGYSIKYRPEIIATLFNIGFSKSKPKDNPQVGGSTLQIEGDKYFFGSLAFEFYYSGALIDEFPFE
;
A
#
# COMPACT_ATOMS: atom_id res chain seq x y z
N MET A 1 -12.72 7.91 6.79
CA MET A 1 -13.01 9.06 7.67
C MET A 1 -13.58 8.64 9.02
N LEU A 2 -14.73 7.95 9.09
CA LEU A 2 -15.32 7.50 10.37
C LEU A 2 -14.39 6.58 11.19
N LEU A 3 -13.74 5.58 10.59
CA LEU A 3 -12.77 4.74 11.31
C LEU A 3 -11.55 5.54 11.81
N ALA A 4 -11.12 6.56 11.05
CA ALA A 4 -10.00 7.40 11.45
C ALA A 4 -10.37 8.29 12.65
N LEU A 5 -11.59 8.83 12.64
CA LEU A 5 -12.16 9.52 13.80
C LEU A 5 -12.31 8.56 14.98
N GLU A 6 -12.82 7.35 14.78
CA GLU A 6 -12.95 6.33 15.84
C GLU A 6 -11.60 5.95 16.47
N LEU A 7 -10.53 5.87 15.68
CA LEU A 7 -9.20 5.51 16.19
C LEU A 7 -8.45 6.68 16.83
N ARG A 8 -8.80 7.93 16.49
CA ARG A 8 -7.99 9.12 16.82
C ARG A 8 -8.74 10.17 17.65
N HIS A 9 -10.04 10.03 17.83
CA HIS A 9 -10.81 10.92 18.69
C HIS A 9 -10.25 10.84 20.13
N PRO A 10 -9.97 11.99 20.79
CA PRO A 10 -9.45 12.01 22.16
C PRO A 10 -10.31 11.20 23.14
N ASN A 11 -11.61 11.11 22.84
CA ASN A 11 -12.60 10.32 23.56
C ASN A 11 -13.16 9.21 22.64
N LYS A 12 -12.33 8.22 22.30
CA LYS A 12 -12.68 7.11 21.40
C LYS A 12 -13.91 6.34 21.84
N ASP A 13 -14.03 6.04 23.13
CA ASP A 13 -15.13 5.23 23.66
C ASP A 13 -16.46 5.97 23.58
N GLU A 14 -16.46 7.28 23.80
CA GLU A 14 -17.63 8.16 23.64
C GLU A 14 -18.05 8.21 22.17
N PHE A 15 -17.14 8.54 21.26
CA PHE A 15 -17.42 8.59 19.82
C PHE A 15 -17.93 7.25 19.26
N SER A 16 -17.37 6.13 19.74
CA SER A 16 -17.82 4.79 19.33
C SER A 16 -19.23 4.49 19.84
N ASN A 17 -19.54 4.87 21.10
CA ASN A 17 -20.89 4.75 21.65
C ASN A 17 -21.89 5.64 20.93
N ASP A 18 -21.51 6.86 20.56
CA ASP A 18 -22.34 7.80 19.80
C ASP A 18 -22.64 7.24 18.41
N LEU A 19 -21.64 6.67 17.72
CA LEU A 19 -21.84 5.98 16.44
C LEU A 19 -22.76 4.76 16.57
N LEU A 20 -22.64 3.97 17.64
CA LEU A 20 -23.48 2.80 17.89
C LEU A 20 -24.92 3.19 18.27
N THR A 21 -25.11 4.38 18.84
CA THR A 21 -26.39 4.91 19.28
C THR A 21 -27.02 5.90 18.30
N CYS A 22 -26.37 6.15 17.16
CA CYS A 22 -26.92 6.89 16.01
C CYS A 22 -28.19 6.21 15.47
N GLN A 23 -29.30 6.45 16.16
CA GLN A 23 -30.64 6.03 15.78
C GLN A 23 -31.37 7.23 15.20
N ASN A 24 -31.40 7.35 13.87
CA ASN A 24 -32.40 8.14 13.11
C ASN A 24 -32.80 9.51 13.71
N THR A 25 -31.90 10.22 14.38
CA THR A 25 -32.10 11.62 14.67
C THR A 25 -31.77 12.35 13.39
N THR A 26 -32.82 12.77 12.67
CA THR A 26 -32.75 13.85 11.68
C THR A 26 -32.49 15.19 12.39
N GLU A 27 -31.58 15.23 13.35
CA GLU A 27 -30.91 16.47 13.68
C GLU A 27 -29.99 16.72 12.51
N SER A 28 -30.20 17.84 11.82
CA SER A 28 -29.37 18.25 10.71
C SER A 28 -27.93 18.24 11.20
N PHE A 29 -27.14 17.28 10.73
CA PHE A 29 -25.70 17.34 10.88
C PHE A 29 -25.25 18.71 10.34
N VAL A 30 -24.80 19.60 11.22
CA VAL A 30 -24.34 20.93 10.85
C VAL A 30 -22.84 20.81 10.59
N PRO A 31 -22.36 21.05 9.35
CA PRO A 31 -20.94 20.93 9.02
C PRO A 31 -20.01 21.77 9.91
N GLU A 32 -20.53 22.84 10.51
CA GLU A 32 -19.80 23.74 11.42
C GLU A 32 -19.26 23.03 12.67
N ASP A 33 -19.92 21.96 13.16
CA ASP A 33 -19.44 21.18 14.32
C ASP A 33 -18.18 20.35 13.98
N LEU A 34 -18.06 19.89 12.73
CA LEU A 34 -16.80 19.28 12.26
C LEU A 34 -15.74 20.35 12.06
N GLU A 35 -16.11 21.51 11.50
CA GLU A 35 -15.15 22.61 11.29
C GLU A 35 -14.53 23.09 12.60
N GLU A 36 -15.28 23.22 13.70
CA GLU A 36 -14.72 23.53 15.03
C GLU A 36 -13.79 22.43 15.56
N LEU A 37 -14.14 21.15 15.38
CA LEU A 37 -13.29 20.02 15.75
C LEU A 37 -11.98 19.98 14.93
N PHE A 38 -12.02 20.45 13.68
CA PHE A 38 -10.87 20.57 12.80
C PHE A 38 -10.08 21.87 13.02
N PHE A 39 -10.69 22.94 13.56
CA PHE A 39 -10.05 24.25 13.77
C PHE A 39 -9.02 24.23 14.90
N GLU A 40 -9.19 23.36 15.91
CA GLU A 40 -8.16 23.15 16.95
C GLU A 40 -6.94 22.37 16.42
N ILE A 41 -7.04 21.75 15.23
CA ILE A 41 -5.95 21.04 14.58
C ILE A 41 -5.12 22.03 13.74
N ASN A 42 -4.37 22.90 14.42
CA ASN A 42 -3.36 23.83 13.84
C ASN A 42 -2.67 23.29 12.57
N ASP A 43 -3.00 23.78 11.37
CA ASP A 43 -2.36 23.49 10.05
C ASP A 43 -1.94 22.03 9.79
N LYS A 44 -2.49 21.07 10.53
CA LYS A 44 -2.04 19.68 10.58
C LYS A 44 -3.18 18.79 10.11
N ASN A 45 -2.84 17.85 9.24
CA ASN A 45 -3.77 16.80 8.83
C ASN A 45 -4.14 15.93 10.04
N LEU A 46 -5.39 15.44 10.03
CA LEU A 46 -5.91 14.46 11.01
C LEU A 46 -5.01 13.23 11.13
N TYR A 47 -4.42 12.81 10.01
CA TYR A 47 -3.50 11.68 9.97
C TYR A 47 -2.06 12.15 10.23
N SER A 48 -1.47 11.76 11.36
CA SER A 48 -0.15 12.22 11.78
C SER A 48 0.95 11.93 10.76
N TRP A 49 0.87 10.82 10.04
CA TRP A 49 1.82 10.47 8.99
C TRP A 49 1.84 11.45 7.81
N GLN A 50 0.78 12.25 7.59
CA GLN A 50 0.75 13.29 6.57
C GLN A 50 1.43 14.60 6.99
N ASN A 51 1.70 14.78 8.28
CA ASN A 51 2.28 16.01 8.82
C ASN A 51 3.81 16.02 8.74
N GLY A 52 4.42 14.84 8.56
CA GLY A 52 5.87 14.69 8.47
C GLY A 52 6.41 15.07 7.09
N GLU A 53 7.64 15.57 7.08
CA GLU A 53 8.42 15.80 5.85
C GLU A 53 8.54 14.54 4.96
N PRO A 54 8.71 13.30 5.49
CA PRO A 54 8.68 12.09 4.68
C PRO A 54 7.49 12.00 3.72
N TRP A 55 6.28 12.32 4.18
CA TRP A 55 5.08 12.27 3.35
C TRP A 55 5.12 13.26 2.19
N GLN A 56 5.59 14.49 2.42
CA GLN A 56 5.67 15.51 1.38
C GLN A 56 6.59 15.08 0.24
N ILE A 57 7.64 14.33 0.55
CA ILE A 57 8.58 13.82 -0.44
C ILE A 57 8.01 12.60 -1.16
N ILE A 58 7.45 11.66 -0.41
CA ILE A 58 6.82 10.46 -0.98
C ILE A 58 5.69 10.84 -1.93
N SER A 59 4.79 11.72 -1.51
CA SER A 59 3.66 12.17 -2.34
C SER A 59 4.13 12.80 -3.65
N LYS A 60 5.12 13.70 -3.62
CA LYS A 60 5.72 14.27 -4.85
C LYS A 60 6.32 13.20 -5.75
N ALA A 61 7.08 12.26 -5.19
CA ALA A 61 7.74 11.22 -5.97
C ALA A 61 6.73 10.22 -6.58
N ILE A 62 5.69 9.83 -5.82
CA ILE A 62 4.58 8.99 -6.33
C ILE A 62 3.82 9.70 -7.45
N LYS A 63 3.59 11.02 -7.36
CA LYS A 63 2.97 11.80 -8.44
C LYS A 63 3.81 11.80 -9.72
N LYS A 64 5.14 11.82 -9.63
CA LYS A 64 6.05 11.71 -10.79
C LYS A 64 5.92 10.34 -11.47
N ASP A 65 5.61 9.29 -10.71
CA ASP A 65 5.46 7.92 -11.20
C ASP A 65 4.03 7.58 -11.67
N LYS A 66 3.10 8.54 -11.68
CA LYS A 66 1.67 8.32 -11.98
C LYS A 66 1.45 7.43 -13.20
N ASP A 67 2.05 7.76 -14.35
CA ASP A 67 1.84 7.02 -15.59
C ASP A 67 2.34 5.57 -15.51
N LEU A 68 3.44 5.32 -14.78
CA LEU A 68 3.96 3.96 -14.56
C LEU A 68 3.02 3.15 -13.67
N ILE A 69 2.49 3.78 -12.62
CA ILE A 69 1.53 3.17 -11.69
C ILE A 69 0.26 2.76 -12.46
N TYR A 70 -0.33 3.66 -13.24
CA TYR A 70 -1.52 3.34 -14.05
C TYR A 70 -1.23 2.23 -15.07
N LYS A 71 -0.12 2.33 -15.80
CA LYS A 71 0.26 1.32 -16.79
C LYS A 71 0.41 -0.08 -16.18
N THR A 72 1.09 -0.19 -15.05
CA THR A 72 1.31 -1.50 -14.39
C THR A 72 0.06 -2.03 -13.69
N SER A 73 -0.81 -1.12 -13.24
CA SER A 73 -2.14 -1.44 -12.70
C SER A 73 -3.03 -2.00 -13.81
N GLU A 74 -3.09 -1.36 -14.97
CA GLU A 74 -3.84 -1.83 -16.15
C GLU A 74 -3.40 -3.24 -16.59
N LEU A 75 -2.08 -3.51 -16.65
CA LEU A 75 -1.55 -4.82 -17.05
C LEU A 75 -1.92 -5.96 -16.07
N SER A 76 -2.18 -5.64 -14.80
CA SER A 76 -2.46 -6.61 -13.74
C SER A 76 -3.93 -6.67 -13.33
N GLY A 77 -4.73 -5.67 -13.73
CA GLY A 77 -6.14 -5.52 -13.31
C GLY A 77 -6.32 -4.97 -11.89
N VAL A 78 -5.25 -4.53 -11.22
CA VAL A 78 -5.29 -3.97 -9.85
C VAL A 78 -5.62 -2.49 -9.90
N GLN A 79 -6.35 -2.00 -8.90
CA GLN A 79 -6.61 -0.57 -8.77
C GLN A 79 -5.31 0.21 -8.50
N PRO A 80 -5.04 1.31 -9.23
CA PRO A 80 -3.87 2.16 -8.98
C PRO A 80 -3.76 2.63 -7.53
N ARG A 81 -4.87 3.03 -6.92
CA ARG A 81 -4.91 3.49 -5.52
C ARG A 81 -4.50 2.41 -4.52
N LEU A 82 -4.85 1.16 -4.80
CA LEU A 82 -4.48 0.02 -3.97
C LEU A 82 -2.98 -0.28 -4.06
N LEU A 83 -2.41 -0.26 -5.28
CA LEU A 83 -0.97 -0.38 -5.49
C LEU A 83 -0.19 0.72 -4.75
N VAL A 84 -0.66 1.97 -4.88
CA VAL A 84 -0.06 3.14 -4.22
C VAL A 84 -0.16 3.03 -2.69
N SER A 85 -1.23 2.44 -2.15
CA SER A 85 -1.38 2.24 -0.72
C SER A 85 -0.25 1.37 -0.14
N VAL A 86 0.14 0.31 -0.84
CA VAL A 86 1.25 -0.54 -0.42
C VAL A 86 2.58 0.20 -0.57
N ALA A 87 2.78 0.90 -1.70
CA ALA A 87 3.99 1.68 -1.97
C ALA A 87 4.26 2.74 -0.89
N ILE A 88 3.24 3.49 -0.48
CA ILE A 88 3.39 4.56 0.51
C ILE A 88 3.80 4.02 1.88
N VAL A 89 3.18 2.91 2.32
CA VAL A 89 3.52 2.30 3.61
C VAL A 89 4.96 1.76 3.59
N GLU A 90 5.38 1.15 2.48
CA GLU A 90 6.78 0.75 2.28
C GLU A 90 7.74 1.93 2.40
N GLN A 91 7.43 3.03 1.71
CA GLN A 91 8.29 4.21 1.68
C GLN A 91 8.35 4.93 3.02
N LEU A 92 7.22 5.08 3.70
CA LEU A 92 7.17 5.60 5.07
C LEU A 92 8.01 4.71 6.00
N ARG A 93 7.85 3.38 5.94
CA ARG A 93 8.70 2.48 6.73
C ARG A 93 10.17 2.74 6.47
N LEU A 94 10.59 2.80 5.20
CA LEU A 94 11.99 2.97 4.83
C LEU A 94 12.54 4.31 5.32
N TYR A 95 11.79 5.41 5.21
CA TYR A 95 12.27 6.74 5.61
C TYR A 95 12.40 6.89 7.12
N TYR A 96 11.48 6.32 7.89
CA TYR A 96 11.54 6.36 9.37
C TYR A 96 12.55 5.36 9.94
N THR A 97 12.79 4.22 9.26
CA THR A 97 13.79 3.23 9.72
C THR A 97 15.22 3.56 9.28
N GLN A 98 15.39 4.23 8.13
CA GLN A 98 16.69 4.59 7.56
C GLN A 98 16.90 6.10 7.59
N ARG A 99 16.74 6.72 8.78
CA ARG A 99 16.72 8.18 8.92
C ARG A 99 17.98 8.88 8.38
N GLU A 100 19.14 8.26 8.53
CA GLU A 100 20.39 8.83 8.01
C GLU A 100 20.39 8.91 6.48
N LEU A 101 19.95 7.84 5.79
CA LEU A 101 19.84 7.84 4.32
C LEU A 101 18.73 8.77 3.84
N PHE A 102 17.64 8.87 4.60
CA PHE A 102 16.60 9.87 4.34
C PHE A 102 17.19 11.28 4.32
N GLU A 103 17.89 11.72 5.36
CA GLU A 103 18.45 13.08 5.43
C GLU A 103 19.53 13.35 4.39
N LYS A 104 20.40 12.36 4.12
CA LYS A 104 21.57 12.56 3.24
C LYS A 104 21.28 12.34 1.75
N VAL A 105 20.27 11.56 1.41
CA VAL A 105 20.04 11.09 0.03
C VAL A 105 18.61 11.33 -0.43
N PHE A 106 17.62 10.71 0.22
CA PHE A 106 16.25 10.69 -0.30
C PHE A 106 15.60 12.07 -0.24
N LYS A 107 15.84 12.81 0.84
CA LYS A 107 15.28 14.15 1.02
C LYS A 107 15.86 15.18 0.05
N PRO A 108 17.20 15.35 -0.06
CA PRO A 108 17.76 16.32 -1.00
C PRO A 108 17.41 16.07 -2.47
N LEU A 109 17.20 14.81 -2.85
CA LEU A 109 16.92 14.42 -4.23
C LEU A 109 15.43 14.29 -4.55
N GLU A 110 14.55 14.36 -3.54
CA GLU A 110 13.11 14.08 -3.64
C GLU A 110 12.78 12.78 -4.40
N ILE A 111 13.47 11.68 -4.05
CA ILE A 111 13.33 10.36 -4.66
C ILE A 111 12.81 9.33 -3.67
N LEU A 112 12.17 8.27 -4.17
CA LEU A 112 11.79 7.10 -3.38
C LEU A 112 13.02 6.29 -2.96
N ALA A 113 12.92 5.63 -1.79
CA ALA A 113 13.95 4.73 -1.28
C ALA A 113 13.86 3.37 -1.97
N ASN A 114 14.99 2.92 -2.51
CA ASN A 114 15.20 1.51 -2.80
C ASN A 114 15.48 0.76 -1.49
N ALA A 115 14.87 -0.40 -1.29
CA ALA A 115 15.12 -1.22 -0.11
C ALA A 115 16.52 -1.88 -0.16
N ASN A 116 16.85 -2.67 0.88
CA ASN A 116 18.21 -3.17 1.09
C ASN A 116 18.45 -4.57 0.45
N LYS A 117 19.57 -5.23 0.78
CA LYS A 117 19.89 -6.56 0.22
C LYS A 117 18.81 -7.64 0.44
N MET A 118 17.93 -7.49 1.43
CA MET A 118 16.90 -8.48 1.77
C MET A 118 15.58 -8.30 1.01
N ALA A 119 15.34 -7.12 0.45
CA ALA A 119 14.09 -6.74 -0.21
C ALA A 119 14.38 -5.62 -1.22
N TRP A 120 13.89 -5.73 -2.44
CA TRP A 120 14.37 -4.91 -3.56
C TRP A 120 13.32 -3.93 -4.07
N GLY A 121 13.81 -2.80 -4.59
CA GLY A 121 13.00 -1.77 -5.22
C GLY A 121 12.24 -0.91 -4.23
N ILE A 122 11.41 -0.03 -4.77
CA ILE A 122 10.58 0.91 -4.00
C ILE A 122 9.39 0.21 -3.32
N MET A 123 9.02 -0.97 -3.80
CA MET A 123 7.99 -1.83 -3.21
C MET A 123 8.57 -2.82 -2.17
N ALA A 124 9.89 -2.79 -1.92
CA ALA A 124 10.59 -3.70 -1.00
C ALA A 124 10.21 -5.18 -1.15
N ILE A 125 10.25 -5.69 -2.39
CA ILE A 125 9.85 -7.06 -2.71
C ILE A 125 10.99 -8.01 -2.37
N LYS A 126 10.71 -9.02 -1.53
CA LYS A 126 11.67 -10.09 -1.21
C LYS A 126 11.92 -10.94 -2.44
N GLU A 127 13.16 -11.36 -2.67
CA GLU A 127 13.54 -12.21 -3.82
C GLU A 127 12.64 -13.44 -3.96
N ARG A 128 12.41 -14.16 -2.84
CA ARG A 128 11.52 -15.33 -2.83
C ARG A 128 10.12 -14.99 -3.34
N MET A 129 9.57 -13.85 -2.95
CA MET A 129 8.23 -13.43 -3.35
C MET A 129 8.17 -13.09 -4.83
N ALA A 130 9.23 -12.46 -5.37
CA ALA A 130 9.36 -12.23 -6.80
C ALA A 130 9.44 -13.55 -7.60
N ILE A 131 10.19 -14.54 -7.11
CA ILE A 131 10.25 -15.88 -7.71
C ILE A 131 8.86 -16.54 -7.68
N GLU A 132 8.20 -16.55 -6.52
CA GLU A 132 6.84 -17.11 -6.37
C GLU A 132 5.86 -16.41 -7.34
N THR A 133 5.99 -15.10 -7.54
CA THR A 133 5.17 -14.34 -8.49
C THR A 133 5.35 -14.82 -9.91
N GLU A 134 6.60 -14.99 -10.35
CA GLU A 134 6.95 -15.50 -11.68
C GLU A 134 6.38 -16.91 -11.89
N ASP A 135 6.56 -17.80 -10.91
CA ASP A 135 6.09 -19.19 -11.00
C ASP A 135 4.55 -19.25 -11.07
N HIS A 136 3.86 -18.47 -10.24
CA HIS A 136 2.39 -18.40 -10.24
C HIS A 136 1.79 -17.87 -11.54
N LEU A 137 2.51 -17.05 -12.31
CA LEU A 137 2.02 -16.56 -13.60
C LEU A 137 1.88 -17.69 -14.63
N HIS A 138 2.62 -18.79 -14.48
CA HIS A 138 2.61 -19.90 -15.45
C HIS A 138 1.94 -21.17 -14.92
N ASP A 139 1.71 -21.28 -13.61
CA ASP A 139 1.04 -22.45 -13.04
C ASP A 139 -0.49 -22.33 -13.09
N ILE A 140 -1.10 -22.82 -14.17
CA ILE A 140 -2.57 -22.82 -14.36
C ILE A 140 -3.37 -23.48 -13.22
N ASN A 141 -2.75 -24.35 -12.42
CA ASN A 141 -3.41 -25.01 -11.29
C ASN A 141 -3.27 -24.21 -9.98
N SER A 142 -2.48 -23.14 -9.98
CA SER A 142 -2.30 -22.29 -8.81
C SER A 142 -3.55 -21.43 -8.56
N ASP A 143 -3.93 -21.33 -7.28
CA ASP A 143 -4.95 -20.35 -6.86
C ASP A 143 -4.52 -18.91 -7.19
N PHE A 144 -3.22 -18.66 -7.33
CA PHE A 144 -2.66 -17.36 -7.68
C PHE A 144 -2.64 -17.08 -9.20
N TYR A 145 -2.91 -18.05 -10.07
CA TYR A 145 -2.82 -17.86 -11.52
C TYR A 145 -3.82 -16.84 -12.07
N LEU A 146 -3.31 -15.84 -12.78
CA LEU A 146 -4.04 -14.67 -13.27
C LEU A 146 -4.60 -14.81 -14.70
N GLY A 147 -4.30 -15.92 -15.37
CA GLY A 147 -4.74 -16.15 -16.75
C GLY A 147 -3.69 -15.82 -17.80
N SER A 148 -3.92 -16.34 -19.00
CA SER A 148 -2.93 -16.37 -20.09
C SER A 148 -2.49 -15.00 -20.59
N SER A 149 -3.29 -13.94 -20.40
CA SER A 149 -2.93 -12.57 -20.79
C SER A 149 -1.76 -12.01 -19.97
N THR A 150 -1.47 -12.59 -18.80
CA THR A 150 -0.44 -12.11 -17.88
C THR A 150 0.85 -12.94 -17.88
N GLU A 151 0.82 -14.14 -18.45
CA GLU A 151 1.94 -15.09 -18.46
C GLU A 151 3.24 -14.45 -18.96
N ALA A 152 3.17 -13.71 -20.06
CA ALA A 152 4.35 -13.14 -20.70
C ALA A 152 4.90 -11.86 -20.03
N LEU A 153 4.26 -11.35 -18.97
CA LEU A 153 4.61 -10.05 -18.38
C LEU A 153 5.99 -10.04 -17.71
N LEU A 154 6.43 -11.20 -17.19
CA LEU A 154 7.72 -11.35 -16.49
C LEU A 154 8.68 -12.31 -17.19
N ASP A 155 8.39 -12.69 -18.44
CA ASP A 155 9.16 -13.67 -19.20
C ASP A 155 10.66 -13.35 -19.28
N TYR A 156 11.44 -14.42 -19.36
CA TYR A 156 12.88 -14.42 -19.55
C TYR A 156 13.21 -15.06 -20.89
N LYS A 157 14.28 -14.60 -21.55
CA LYS A 157 14.79 -15.24 -22.77
C LYS A 157 15.52 -16.53 -22.43
N GLU A 158 15.61 -17.43 -23.41
CA GLU A 158 16.40 -18.64 -23.26
C GLU A 158 17.88 -18.29 -23.00
N GLY A 159 18.48 -18.94 -21.99
CA GLY A 159 19.87 -18.68 -21.57
C GLY A 159 20.06 -17.50 -20.61
N ASP A 160 18.98 -16.80 -20.24
CA ASP A 160 19.05 -15.69 -19.29
C ASP A 160 19.46 -16.13 -17.87
N ASP A 161 20.31 -15.33 -17.21
CA ASP A 161 20.48 -15.36 -15.77
C ASP A 161 19.28 -14.69 -15.10
N LYS A 162 18.25 -15.48 -14.81
CA LYS A 162 16.98 -15.01 -14.22
C LYS A 162 17.22 -14.23 -12.92
N GLY A 163 18.13 -14.68 -12.07
CA GLY A 163 18.43 -14.04 -10.78
C GLY A 163 18.98 -12.63 -10.98
N ARG A 164 19.97 -12.49 -11.86
CA ARG A 164 20.55 -11.18 -12.18
C ARG A 164 19.55 -10.24 -12.85
N ILE A 165 18.75 -10.75 -13.80
CA ILE A 165 17.74 -9.93 -14.49
C ILE A 165 16.67 -9.47 -13.51
N ARG A 166 16.16 -10.36 -12.66
CA ARG A 166 15.18 -10.02 -11.61
C ARG A 166 15.70 -8.93 -10.69
N TYR A 167 16.93 -9.08 -10.19
CA TYR A 167 17.58 -8.08 -9.36
C TYR A 167 17.63 -6.73 -10.10
N ASN A 168 18.15 -6.70 -11.33
CA ASN A 168 18.24 -5.49 -12.13
C ASN A 168 16.88 -4.83 -12.40
N ARG A 169 15.85 -5.63 -12.72
CA ARG A 169 14.46 -5.18 -12.89
C ARG A 169 14.00 -4.46 -11.62
N LEU A 170 14.07 -5.12 -10.47
CA LEU A 170 13.55 -4.58 -9.21
C LEU A 170 14.36 -3.41 -8.64
N THR A 171 15.66 -3.33 -8.92
CA THR A 171 16.54 -2.27 -8.40
C THR A 171 16.88 -1.18 -9.43
N ASP A 172 16.15 -1.09 -10.54
CA ASP A 172 16.39 -0.06 -11.55
C ASP A 172 16.06 1.33 -11.00
N ASN A 173 17.10 2.14 -10.80
CA ASN A 173 16.96 3.51 -10.31
C ASN A 173 16.58 4.51 -11.42
N SER A 174 16.60 4.10 -12.69
CA SER A 174 16.22 4.95 -13.83
C SER A 174 14.73 4.87 -14.14
N SER A 175 14.08 3.76 -13.76
CA SER A 175 12.65 3.56 -13.89
C SER A 175 12.12 2.60 -12.84
N HIS A 176 11.11 3.01 -12.10
CA HIS A 176 10.43 2.15 -11.12
C HIS A 176 9.44 1.16 -11.75
N TYR A 177 9.33 1.12 -13.09
CA TYR A 177 8.35 0.32 -13.83
C TYR A 177 8.27 -1.12 -13.33
N TRP A 178 9.40 -1.81 -13.23
CA TRP A 178 9.42 -3.21 -12.81
C TRP A 178 9.07 -3.38 -11.34
N SER A 179 9.46 -2.45 -10.46
CA SER A 179 9.08 -2.52 -9.05
C SER A 179 7.55 -2.42 -8.90
N TYR A 180 6.91 -1.50 -9.63
CA TYR A 180 5.45 -1.42 -9.67
C TYR A 180 4.80 -2.62 -10.36
N LEU A 181 5.36 -3.14 -11.45
CA LEU A 181 4.80 -4.30 -12.15
C LEU A 181 4.80 -5.56 -11.28
N TYR A 182 5.91 -5.86 -10.61
CA TYR A 182 5.90 -6.96 -9.63
C TYR A 182 4.94 -6.67 -8.49
N GLY A 183 4.92 -5.44 -7.99
CA GLY A 183 4.02 -5.03 -6.93
C GLY A 183 2.55 -5.25 -7.28
N SER A 184 2.14 -4.85 -8.48
CA SER A 184 0.77 -4.98 -8.98
C SER A 184 0.40 -6.45 -9.26
N LEU A 185 1.31 -7.23 -9.85
CA LEU A 185 1.09 -8.66 -10.06
C LEU A 185 0.98 -9.43 -8.74
N ILE A 186 1.79 -9.10 -7.74
CA ILE A 186 1.66 -9.69 -6.39
C ILE A 186 0.27 -9.41 -5.81
N ILE A 187 -0.18 -8.15 -5.88
CA ILE A 187 -1.50 -7.76 -5.37
C ILE A 187 -2.60 -8.53 -6.12
N ALA A 188 -2.53 -8.56 -7.45
CA ALA A 188 -3.48 -9.29 -8.29
C ALA A 188 -3.55 -10.78 -7.91
N GLN A 189 -2.40 -11.41 -7.70
CA GLN A 189 -2.31 -12.82 -7.33
C GLN A 189 -2.98 -13.07 -5.97
N LEU A 190 -2.74 -12.20 -4.99
CA LEU A 190 -3.39 -12.27 -3.68
C LEU A 190 -4.91 -12.06 -3.81
N GLU A 191 -5.36 -11.06 -4.55
CA GLU A 191 -6.79 -10.83 -4.81
C GLU A 191 -7.44 -12.06 -5.45
N ASN A 192 -6.83 -12.63 -6.48
CA ASN A 192 -7.33 -13.79 -7.20
C ASN A 192 -7.47 -15.03 -6.30
N GLN A 193 -6.47 -15.30 -5.45
CA GLN A 193 -6.53 -16.42 -4.51
C GLN A 193 -7.71 -16.28 -3.54
N TRP A 194 -7.92 -15.09 -3.02
CA TRP A 194 -8.99 -14.81 -2.06
C TRP A 194 -10.37 -14.79 -2.72
N GLU A 195 -10.46 -14.25 -3.94
CA GLU A 195 -11.69 -14.25 -4.74
C GLU A 195 -12.14 -15.68 -5.07
N LYS A 196 -11.22 -16.54 -5.55
CA LYS A 196 -11.51 -17.96 -5.83
C LYS A 196 -11.99 -18.72 -4.59
N ALA A 197 -11.53 -18.32 -3.41
CA ALA A 197 -11.94 -18.91 -2.13
C ALA A 197 -13.25 -18.33 -1.57
N GLY A 198 -13.86 -17.33 -2.23
CA GLY A 198 -15.11 -16.69 -1.80
C GLY A 198 -14.95 -15.58 -0.76
N TYR A 199 -13.73 -15.09 -0.53
CA TYR A 199 -13.42 -14.07 0.48
C TYR A 199 -12.80 -12.81 -0.15
N SER A 200 -13.50 -12.15 -1.07
CA SER A 200 -12.93 -11.00 -1.80
C SER A 200 -12.23 -9.96 -0.90
N ILE A 201 -11.02 -9.56 -1.28
CA ILE A 201 -10.23 -8.52 -0.57
C ILE A 201 -9.97 -7.27 -1.43
N LYS A 202 -10.65 -7.13 -2.58
CA LYS A 202 -10.41 -6.05 -3.56
C LYS A 202 -10.45 -4.63 -2.97
N TYR A 203 -11.32 -4.41 -1.99
CA TYR A 203 -11.46 -3.14 -1.28
C TYR A 203 -10.99 -3.24 0.19
N ARG A 204 -10.06 -4.15 0.46
CA ARG A 204 -9.51 -4.43 1.80
C ARG A 204 -8.00 -4.15 1.80
N PRO A 205 -7.57 -2.88 1.60
CA PRO A 205 -6.16 -2.49 1.51
C PRO A 205 -5.35 -2.93 2.73
N GLU A 206 -5.96 -2.97 3.91
CA GLU A 206 -5.32 -3.45 5.12
C GLU A 206 -4.94 -4.93 5.08
N ILE A 207 -5.75 -5.76 4.42
CA ILE A 207 -5.48 -7.19 4.28
C ILE A 207 -4.46 -7.41 3.18
N ILE A 208 -4.62 -6.73 2.04
CA ILE A 208 -3.67 -6.81 0.92
C ILE A 208 -2.27 -6.37 1.37
N ALA A 209 -2.14 -5.21 2.02
CA ALA A 209 -0.86 -4.72 2.51
C ALA A 209 -0.27 -5.63 3.61
N THR A 210 -1.11 -6.19 4.49
CA THR A 210 -0.66 -7.20 5.48
C THR A 210 -0.04 -8.39 4.76
N LEU A 211 -0.74 -8.98 3.79
CA LEU A 211 -0.30 -10.15 3.03
C LEU A 211 0.93 -9.86 2.18
N PHE A 212 0.99 -8.70 1.54
CA PHE A 212 2.16 -8.23 0.80
C PHE A 212 3.41 -8.21 1.69
N ASN A 213 3.28 -7.68 2.91
CA ASN A 213 4.38 -7.56 3.85
C ASN A 213 4.90 -8.94 4.36
N ILE A 214 3.99 -9.89 4.58
CA ILE A 214 4.32 -11.21 5.18
C ILE A 214 4.52 -12.34 4.14
N GLY A 215 4.11 -12.15 2.89
CA GLY A 215 4.33 -13.03 1.75
C GLY A 215 3.25 -14.11 1.52
N PHE A 216 3.26 -14.70 0.32
CA PHE A 216 2.26 -15.68 -0.17
C PHE A 216 2.03 -16.86 0.77
N SER A 217 3.09 -17.41 1.37
CA SER A 217 2.99 -18.56 2.29
C SER A 217 2.08 -18.35 3.51
N LYS A 218 1.74 -17.08 3.83
CA LYS A 218 0.83 -16.72 4.91
C LYS A 218 -0.58 -16.35 4.43
N SER A 219 -0.79 -16.29 3.11
CA SER A 219 -2.08 -16.00 2.51
C SER A 219 -3.01 -17.21 2.63
N LYS A 220 -3.92 -17.11 3.59
CA LYS A 220 -4.91 -18.14 3.92
C LYS A 220 -6.30 -17.48 3.95
N PRO A 221 -7.07 -17.58 2.85
CA PRO A 221 -8.40 -17.00 2.76
C PRO A 221 -9.33 -17.46 3.89
N LYS A 222 -10.12 -16.53 4.43
CA LYS A 222 -11.09 -16.76 5.52
C LYS A 222 -12.01 -15.57 5.72
N ASP A 223 -13.17 -15.77 6.34
CA ASP A 223 -14.18 -14.74 6.61
C ASP A 223 -13.64 -13.52 7.39
N ASN A 224 -12.83 -13.79 8.41
CA ASN A 224 -12.40 -12.78 9.38
C ASN A 224 -10.86 -12.63 9.34
N PRO A 225 -10.31 -12.08 8.24
CA PRO A 225 -8.89 -11.81 8.14
C PRO A 225 -8.47 -10.78 9.18
N GLN A 226 -7.24 -10.93 9.69
CA GLN A 226 -6.71 -10.04 10.71
C GLN A 226 -5.71 -9.09 10.09
N VAL A 227 -5.79 -7.83 10.48
CA VAL A 227 -4.85 -6.78 10.06
C VAL A 227 -3.53 -6.96 10.81
N GLY A 228 -2.41 -6.79 10.13
CA GLY A 228 -1.10 -6.92 10.76
C GLY A 228 0.07 -6.48 9.87
N GLY A 229 1.10 -7.32 9.85
CA GLY A 229 2.41 -7.01 9.26
C GLY A 229 3.36 -6.39 10.29
N SER A 230 4.51 -5.93 9.82
CA SER A 230 5.49 -5.24 10.65
C SER A 230 4.89 -3.98 11.30
N THR A 231 5.33 -3.69 12.52
CA THR A 231 4.97 -2.44 13.21
C THR A 231 5.91 -1.31 12.83
N LEU A 232 5.38 -0.09 12.76
CA LEU A 232 6.07 1.14 12.37
C LEU A 232 5.84 2.21 13.44
N GLN A 233 6.86 3.03 13.70
CA GLN A 233 6.72 4.23 14.53
C GLN A 233 6.84 5.45 13.62
N ILE A 234 5.78 6.24 13.51
CA ILE A 234 5.71 7.41 12.63
C ILE A 234 5.14 8.57 13.46
N GLU A 235 5.89 9.68 13.55
CA GLU A 235 5.46 10.87 14.30
C GLU A 235 4.98 10.58 15.75
N GLY A 236 5.59 9.59 16.41
CA GLY A 236 5.24 9.17 17.78
C GLY A 236 4.13 8.13 17.87
N ASP A 237 3.42 7.85 16.78
CA ASP A 237 2.34 6.87 16.71
C ASP A 237 2.82 5.50 16.22
N LYS A 238 2.22 4.46 16.80
CA LYS A 238 2.46 3.06 16.40
C LYS A 238 1.42 2.60 15.38
N TYR A 239 1.92 2.14 14.25
CA TYR A 239 1.10 1.58 13.16
C TYR A 239 1.42 0.11 12.92
N PHE A 240 0.43 -0.65 12.48
CA PHE A 240 0.66 -1.87 11.70
C PHE A 240 0.70 -1.52 10.21
N PHE A 241 1.49 -2.28 9.45
CA PHE A 241 1.62 -2.09 8.01
C PHE A 241 0.24 -2.04 7.30
N GLY A 242 -0.63 -3.01 7.59
CA GLY A 242 -1.98 -3.04 7.05
C GLY A 242 -2.84 -1.84 7.46
N SER A 243 -2.79 -1.44 8.74
CA SER A 243 -3.60 -0.30 9.22
C SER A 243 -3.23 1.02 8.53
N LEU A 244 -1.93 1.23 8.26
CA LEU A 244 -1.47 2.45 7.59
C LEU A 244 -1.89 2.46 6.10
N ALA A 245 -1.90 1.30 5.44
CA ALA A 245 -2.38 1.20 4.05
C ALA A 245 -3.87 1.57 3.95
N PHE A 246 -4.69 1.09 4.89
CA PHE A 246 -6.11 1.46 4.97
C PHE A 246 -6.30 2.94 5.25
N GLU A 247 -5.57 3.51 6.21
CA GLU A 247 -5.63 4.94 6.48
C GLU A 247 -5.32 5.76 5.22
N PHE A 248 -4.22 5.47 4.51
CA PHE A 248 -3.92 6.14 3.24
C PHE A 248 -5.07 5.95 2.23
N TYR A 249 -5.46 4.70 1.97
CA TYR A 249 -6.45 4.38 0.94
C TYR A 249 -7.76 5.13 1.18
N TYR A 250 -8.20 5.33 2.43
CA TYR A 250 -9.44 6.05 2.75
C TYR A 250 -9.27 7.49 3.27
N SER A 251 -8.05 8.05 3.23
CA SER A 251 -7.75 9.40 3.76
C SER A 251 -8.15 10.54 2.82
N GLY A 252 -8.38 10.28 1.53
CA GLY A 252 -8.48 11.32 0.51
C GLY A 252 -7.12 11.84 0.03
N ALA A 253 -6.01 11.42 0.63
CA ALA A 253 -4.68 11.74 0.13
C ALA A 253 -4.50 11.19 -1.30
N LEU A 254 -3.96 12.04 -2.17
CA LEU A 254 -3.73 11.77 -3.60
C LEU A 254 -4.99 11.31 -4.37
N ILE A 255 -6.19 11.72 -3.94
CA ILE A 255 -7.43 11.25 -4.58
C ILE A 255 -7.60 11.77 -6.01
N ASP A 256 -7.12 12.99 -6.28
CA ASP A 256 -7.15 13.58 -7.62
C ASP A 256 -6.23 12.84 -8.61
N GLU A 257 -5.16 12.22 -8.09
CA GLU A 257 -4.23 11.44 -8.90
C GLU A 257 -4.61 9.97 -8.99
N PHE A 258 -5.11 9.37 -7.91
CA PHE A 258 -5.48 7.97 -7.79
C PHE A 258 -6.86 7.84 -7.10
N PRO A 259 -7.97 7.98 -7.85
CA PRO A 259 -9.32 7.89 -7.31
C PRO A 259 -9.69 6.46 -6.92
N PHE A 260 -10.89 6.28 -6.34
CA PHE A 260 -11.48 4.96 -6.16
C PHE A 260 -12.05 4.45 -7.50
N GLU A 261 -11.78 3.20 -7.85
CA GLU A 261 -12.20 2.55 -9.11
C GLU A 261 -12.91 1.21 -8.87
#